data_AF-A0A453H790-F1
#
_entry.id   AF-A0A453H790-F1
#
_cell.length_a   1.000
_cell.length_b   1.000
_cell.length_c   1.000
_cell.angle_alpha   90.00
_cell.angle_beta   90.00
_cell.angle_gamma   90.00
#
_symmetry.space_group_name_H-M   'P 1'
#
loop_
_entity.id
_entity.type
_entity.pdbx_description
1 polymer ?
#
loop_
_entity_poly.entity_id
_entity_poly.type
_entity_poly.pdbx_seq_one_letter_code
_entity_poly.pdbx_strand_id
1 'polypeptide(L)'
;ENFCKPSGAQRTQHTADVVSLLSEIRICIGKNDWNGIRTANIPAVMDSAAAASGARKEAPDITLEVLSTAVVSATVKCNHAGEIAGMRRLFSTMGGLNMGVSPPGTQSGQAPQSFDEVFLSKFVRLLQDFVVTAEKQPIDNSQFRETCSQATALLLDHLVSDSRTNLEGFSQLIRLLCWCPAYISTPDAMETGIYIWTWLVSAAPSLGPLVLAELVDAWLWTMDTKRGLFASDMKYCGPDAKLRPHLIPGEPEAPPEKDPVEAIIAHRLWLGFFIDRFEVVRHDSIEQLLLLGRMLQGMMKSPTHFSHHPAATGTFFTAMQLGLNFCSCQDQFNLQKCNMGLQLLEDRVYRAALGWFAYAPEFYESPNKSFAQREAQSVSIFVHNLQNTSSTDSGSKPQGREGELNTADQIHPVWGSVDNYATAKEKRKQLLLMLSQNEADRLEVWAQPINTKDTSTFRGKISSDKWIDHCRTAFAVDPRIALSMPMRFPTNATLQSEITQLVQTHILELRTIPEALPFFITPKAVDENSALLQQLPHWAPCSVTQALEFFTSPYKGHPRVMAYVLRVMETYPPETVTFFMPQLVQSLRYDD
;
A
#
# COMPACT_ATOMS: atom_id res chain seq x y z
N GLU A 1 7.04 -11.68 -39.37
CA GLU A 1 6.31 -12.96 -39.35
C GLU A 1 6.88 -13.82 -38.22
N ASN A 2 6.04 -14.13 -37.22
CA ASN A 2 6.07 -15.31 -36.37
C ASN A 2 4.87 -15.19 -35.42
N PHE A 3 3.69 -15.43 -35.99
CA PHE A 3 2.41 -15.43 -35.28
C PHE A 3 2.30 -16.65 -34.37
N CYS A 4 1.75 -16.41 -33.18
CA CYS A 4 1.48 -17.40 -32.14
C CYS A 4 0.53 -18.51 -32.61
N LYS A 5 0.84 -19.77 -32.30
CA LYS A 5 -0.10 -20.90 -32.39
C LYS A 5 -0.86 -21.04 -31.06
N PRO A 6 -2.19 -21.24 -31.05
CA PRO A 6 -2.94 -21.57 -29.85
C PRO A 6 -2.88 -23.09 -29.58
N SER A 7 -2.47 -23.50 -28.38
CA SER A 7 -2.63 -24.88 -27.92
C SER A 7 -3.95 -25.02 -27.17
N GLY A 8 -4.90 -25.75 -27.74
CA GLY A 8 -6.15 -26.13 -27.08
C GLY A 8 -5.89 -27.18 -25.99
N ALA A 9 -6.26 -26.86 -24.75
CA ALA A 9 -6.33 -27.84 -23.67
C ALA A 9 -7.79 -28.28 -23.51
N GLN A 10 -8.06 -29.55 -23.85
CA GLN A 10 -9.31 -30.25 -23.55
C GLN A 10 -9.50 -30.35 -22.04
N ARG A 11 -10.64 -29.85 -21.54
CA ARG A 11 -11.07 -29.98 -20.16
C ARG A 11 -11.59 -31.41 -19.96
N THR A 12 -10.84 -32.28 -19.29
CA THR A 12 -11.24 -33.66 -19.02
C THR A 12 -12.30 -33.76 -17.91
N GLN A 13 -13.30 -34.61 -18.13
CA GLN A 13 -14.49 -34.89 -17.32
C GLN A 13 -14.27 -35.17 -15.81
N HIS A 14 -13.03 -35.38 -15.34
CA HIS A 14 -12.70 -35.71 -13.95
C HIS A 14 -12.92 -34.56 -12.94
N THR A 15 -13.09 -33.32 -13.39
CA THR A 15 -13.39 -32.18 -12.50
C THR A 15 -14.82 -32.17 -11.95
N ALA A 16 -15.76 -32.90 -12.54
CA ALA A 16 -17.17 -32.87 -12.10
C ALA A 16 -17.41 -33.70 -10.83
N ASP A 17 -16.74 -34.86 -10.70
CA ASP A 17 -16.97 -35.78 -9.57
C ASP A 17 -16.25 -35.34 -8.28
N VAL A 18 -15.16 -34.56 -8.39
CA VAL A 18 -14.41 -34.03 -7.23
C VAL A 18 -15.13 -32.84 -6.57
N VAL A 19 -15.93 -32.09 -7.34
CA VAL A 19 -16.79 -31.01 -6.80
C VAL A 19 -17.86 -31.58 -5.86
N SER A 20 -18.28 -32.84 -6.08
CA SER A 20 -19.21 -33.55 -5.21
C SER A 20 -18.56 -33.90 -3.86
N LEU A 21 -17.31 -34.40 -3.87
CA LEU A 21 -16.56 -34.75 -2.65
C LEU A 21 -16.18 -33.54 -1.78
N LEU A 22 -15.93 -32.38 -2.37
CA LEU A 22 -15.66 -31.13 -1.63
C LEU A 22 -16.91 -30.50 -1.01
N SER A 23 -18.12 -30.95 -1.39
CA SER A 23 -19.34 -30.50 -0.72
C SER A 23 -19.57 -31.17 0.64
N GLU A 24 -18.95 -32.34 0.89
CA GLU A 24 -19.11 -33.14 2.10
C GLU A 24 -18.13 -32.77 3.22
N ILE A 25 -16.99 -32.11 2.94
CA ILE A 25 -16.04 -31.63 3.96
C ILE A 25 -16.29 -30.14 4.28
N ARG A 26 -17.55 -29.77 4.54
CA ARG A 26 -17.90 -28.50 5.20
C ARG A 26 -17.85 -28.67 6.71
N ILE A 27 -16.69 -28.44 7.31
CA ILE A 27 -16.62 -28.08 8.74
C ILE A 27 -17.10 -26.62 8.85
N CYS A 28 -18.08 -26.38 9.73
CA CYS A 28 -18.95 -25.19 9.87
C CYS A 28 -20.17 -25.14 8.93
N ILE A 29 -21.16 -26.00 9.21
CA ILE A 29 -22.56 -25.69 8.93
C ILE A 29 -23.04 -24.73 10.04
N GLY A 30 -23.06 -23.44 9.71
CA GLY A 30 -23.91 -22.45 10.33
C GLY A 30 -24.61 -21.70 9.22
N LYS A 31 -25.90 -22.01 8.96
CA LYS A 31 -26.78 -21.10 8.22
C LYS A 31 -26.83 -19.81 9.05
N ASN A 32 -26.24 -18.72 8.54
CA ASN A 32 -26.60 -17.32 8.84
C ASN A 32 -25.77 -16.38 7.93
N ASP A 33 -26.44 -15.77 6.95
CA ASP A 33 -26.28 -14.40 6.45
C ASP A 33 -24.90 -13.70 6.54
N TRP A 34 -23.97 -13.96 5.60
CA TRP A 34 -22.80 -13.10 5.36
C TRP A 34 -22.68 -12.79 3.87
N ASN A 35 -23.37 -11.75 3.40
CA ASN A 35 -23.28 -11.22 2.02
C ASN A 35 -21.99 -10.42 1.74
N GLY A 36 -20.91 -10.67 2.48
CA GLY A 36 -19.63 -9.97 2.37
C GLY A 36 -18.57 -10.76 1.62
N ILE A 37 -17.64 -10.04 0.97
CA ILE A 37 -16.39 -10.63 0.46
C ILE A 37 -15.67 -11.27 1.65
N ARG A 38 -15.37 -12.57 1.57
CA ARG A 38 -14.60 -13.26 2.61
C ARG A 38 -13.20 -12.66 2.68
N THR A 39 -12.71 -12.34 3.87
CA THR A 39 -11.35 -11.80 4.09
C THR A 39 -10.26 -12.67 3.42
N ALA A 40 -10.51 -13.99 3.32
CA ALA A 40 -9.67 -14.95 2.60
C ALA A 40 -9.51 -14.69 1.09
N ASN A 41 -10.37 -13.86 0.47
CA ASN A 41 -10.31 -13.53 -0.96
C ASN A 41 -9.51 -12.26 -1.25
N ILE A 42 -8.96 -11.60 -0.23
CA ILE A 42 -8.09 -10.42 -0.41
C ILE A 42 -6.72 -10.92 -0.92
N PRO A 43 -6.21 -10.44 -2.08
CA PRO A 43 -4.95 -10.92 -2.63
C PRO A 43 -3.77 -10.87 -1.65
N ALA A 44 -3.65 -9.80 -0.86
CA ALA A 44 -2.63 -9.68 0.18
C ALA A 44 -2.73 -10.79 1.24
N VAL A 45 -3.95 -11.14 1.68
CA VAL A 45 -4.19 -12.20 2.66
C VAL A 45 -3.85 -13.56 2.07
N MET A 46 -4.22 -13.80 0.80
CA MET A 46 -3.87 -15.04 0.09
C MET A 46 -2.35 -15.21 -0.05
N ASP A 47 -1.64 -14.15 -0.45
CA ASP A 47 -0.19 -14.16 -0.59
C ASP A 47 0.49 -14.37 0.79
N SER A 48 -0.02 -13.71 1.84
CA SER A 48 0.45 -13.93 3.22
C SER A 48 0.17 -15.35 3.73
N ALA A 49 -0.99 -15.92 3.42
CA ALA A 49 -1.34 -17.29 3.82
C ALA A 49 -0.44 -18.32 3.13
N ALA A 50 -0.10 -18.10 1.85
CA ALA A 50 0.88 -18.91 1.13
C ALA A 50 2.28 -18.80 1.75
N ALA A 51 2.70 -17.60 2.15
CA ALA A 51 3.95 -17.40 2.88
C ALA A 51 3.96 -18.15 4.23
N ALA A 52 2.85 -18.07 4.98
CA ALA A 52 2.69 -18.75 6.26
C ALA A 52 2.72 -20.28 6.14
N SER A 53 2.24 -20.85 5.02
CA SER A 53 2.34 -22.28 4.74
C SER A 53 3.76 -22.71 4.36
N GLY A 54 4.61 -21.78 3.89
CA GLY A 54 5.97 -22.09 3.43
C GLY A 54 6.01 -22.67 2.02
N ALA A 55 4.96 -22.46 1.23
CA ALA A 55 4.92 -22.82 -0.19
C ALA A 55 5.89 -21.94 -1.02
N ARG A 56 6.53 -22.51 -2.06
CA ARG A 56 7.32 -21.74 -3.03
C ARG A 56 6.43 -21.21 -4.17
N LYS A 57 6.74 -20.01 -4.66
CA LYS A 57 5.97 -19.10 -5.57
C LYS A 57 5.41 -19.63 -6.91
N GLU A 58 5.35 -20.94 -7.20
CA GLU A 58 5.03 -21.44 -8.55
C GLU A 58 3.63 -22.04 -8.77
N ALA A 59 2.68 -21.92 -7.85
CA ALA A 59 1.35 -22.52 -8.03
C ALA A 59 0.25 -21.48 -8.36
N PRO A 60 -0.44 -21.58 -9.51
CA PRO A 60 -1.56 -20.72 -9.87
C PRO A 60 -2.89 -21.10 -9.21
N ASP A 61 -2.96 -22.23 -8.48
CA ASP A 61 -4.21 -22.76 -7.89
C ASP A 61 -4.03 -23.08 -6.40
N ILE A 62 -4.32 -22.10 -5.55
CA ILE A 62 -4.03 -22.13 -4.11
C ILE A 62 -4.89 -23.16 -3.36
N THR A 63 -6.10 -23.47 -3.83
CA THR A 63 -7.10 -24.24 -3.05
C THR A 63 -6.82 -25.74 -2.92
N LEU A 64 -6.19 -26.39 -3.90
CA LEU A 64 -5.92 -27.84 -3.85
C LEU A 64 -4.61 -28.16 -3.10
N GLU A 65 -3.70 -27.19 -3.01
CA GLU A 65 -2.37 -27.37 -2.43
C GLU A 65 -2.28 -27.02 -0.93
N VAL A 66 -3.29 -26.38 -0.33
CA VAL A 66 -3.24 -25.94 1.09
C VAL A 66 -2.98 -27.10 2.07
N LEU A 67 -3.58 -28.27 1.85
CA LEU A 67 -3.39 -29.43 2.72
C LEU A 67 -1.99 -30.05 2.55
N SER A 68 -1.52 -30.16 1.30
CA SER A 68 -0.16 -30.66 1.00
C SER A 68 0.90 -29.74 1.59
N THR A 69 0.75 -28.43 1.38
CA THR A 69 1.63 -27.39 1.93
C THR A 69 1.57 -27.31 3.46
N ALA A 70 0.41 -27.52 4.09
CA ALA A 70 0.31 -27.58 5.55
C ALA A 70 1.10 -28.76 6.16
N VAL A 71 1.01 -29.95 5.56
CA VAL A 71 1.79 -31.12 5.99
C VAL A 71 3.30 -30.89 5.80
N VAL A 72 3.69 -30.33 4.66
CA VAL A 72 5.09 -29.96 4.39
C VAL A 72 5.57 -28.92 5.41
N SER A 73 4.78 -27.89 5.69
CA SER A 73 5.06 -26.86 6.68
C SER A 73 5.29 -27.44 8.06
N ALA A 74 4.38 -28.31 8.52
CA ALA A 74 4.47 -28.96 9.82
C ALA A 74 5.72 -29.83 9.92
N THR A 75 6.04 -30.58 8.85
CA THR A 75 7.26 -31.41 8.80
C THR A 75 8.52 -30.57 8.93
N VAL A 76 8.60 -29.44 8.21
CA VAL A 76 9.74 -28.52 8.29
C VAL A 76 9.87 -27.92 9.69
N LYS A 77 8.77 -27.50 10.31
CA LYS A 77 8.76 -26.98 11.71
C LYS A 77 9.24 -28.05 12.70
N CYS A 78 8.77 -29.28 12.55
CA CYS A 78 9.20 -30.42 13.37
C CYS A 78 10.70 -30.71 13.20
N ASN A 79 11.24 -30.63 11.98
CA ASN A 79 12.66 -30.84 11.73
C ASN A 79 13.52 -29.81 12.47
N HIS A 80 13.19 -28.52 12.38
CA HIS A 80 13.93 -27.47 13.09
C HIS A 80 13.78 -27.56 14.62
N ALA A 81 12.61 -27.94 15.12
CA ALA A 81 12.43 -28.23 16.54
C ALA A 81 13.31 -29.43 16.98
N GLY A 82 13.38 -30.48 16.16
CA GLY A 82 14.24 -31.65 16.37
C GLY A 82 15.74 -31.32 16.32
N GLU A 83 16.16 -30.42 15.42
CA GLU A 83 17.53 -29.92 15.33
C GLU A 83 17.96 -29.25 16.63
N ILE A 84 17.15 -28.32 17.16
CA ILE A 84 17.45 -27.63 18.42
C ILE A 84 17.46 -28.60 19.60
N ALA A 85 16.48 -29.50 19.70
CA ALA A 85 16.45 -30.52 20.75
C ALA A 85 17.69 -31.44 20.68
N GLY A 86 18.12 -31.80 19.48
CA GLY A 86 19.35 -32.54 19.22
C GLY A 86 20.60 -31.78 19.65
N MET A 87 20.71 -30.49 19.30
CA MET A 87 21.81 -29.62 19.72
C MET A 87 21.87 -29.48 21.24
N ARG A 88 20.73 -29.31 21.93
CA ARG A 88 20.66 -29.25 23.40
C ARG A 88 21.19 -30.53 24.05
N ARG A 89 20.74 -31.69 23.55
CA ARG A 89 21.18 -33.01 24.04
C ARG A 89 22.68 -33.26 23.79
N LEU A 90 23.19 -32.84 22.63
CA LEU A 90 24.61 -32.93 22.31
C LEU A 90 25.45 -32.03 23.20
N PHE A 91 25.01 -30.79 23.44
CA PHE A 91 25.68 -29.84 24.32
C PHE A 91 25.73 -30.33 25.77
N SER A 92 24.63 -30.92 26.28
CA SER A 92 24.62 -31.54 27.61
C SER A 92 25.53 -32.76 27.70
N THR A 93 25.63 -33.55 26.63
CA THR A 93 26.49 -34.75 26.58
C THR A 93 27.98 -34.38 26.48
N MET A 94 28.31 -33.28 25.80
CA MET A 94 29.68 -32.77 25.65
C MET A 94 30.16 -31.92 26.83
N GLY A 95 29.36 -31.77 27.89
CA GLY A 95 29.78 -31.12 29.14
C GLY A 95 29.90 -29.60 29.09
N GLY A 96 29.22 -28.92 28.15
CA GLY A 96 29.37 -27.48 27.94
C GLY A 96 30.74 -27.12 27.38
N LEU A 97 30.80 -26.68 26.12
CA LEU A 97 32.05 -26.40 25.44
C LEU A 97 32.84 -25.28 26.15
N ASN A 98 33.87 -25.64 26.91
CA ASN A 98 34.96 -24.75 27.31
C ASN A 98 35.80 -24.41 26.06
N MET A 99 35.26 -23.61 25.14
CA MET A 99 36.00 -23.08 23.99
C MET A 99 36.82 -21.85 24.40
N GLY A 100 37.72 -22.06 25.35
CA GLY A 100 38.78 -21.13 25.72
C GLY A 100 40.06 -21.92 25.92
N VAL A 101 40.96 -21.87 24.93
CA VAL A 101 42.34 -22.36 25.09
C VAL A 101 43.03 -21.42 26.08
N SER A 102 42.90 -21.69 27.38
CA SER A 102 43.76 -21.09 28.38
C SER A 102 45.01 -21.95 28.52
N PRO A 103 46.22 -21.35 28.52
CA PRO A 103 47.44 -22.08 28.85
C PRO A 103 47.31 -22.70 30.25
N PRO A 104 48.00 -23.82 30.53
CA PRO A 104 47.94 -24.44 31.85
C PRO A 104 48.57 -23.49 32.88
N GLY A 105 47.73 -22.78 33.65
CA GLY A 105 48.24 -21.89 34.71
C GLY A 105 47.28 -20.85 35.30
N THR A 106 46.16 -20.52 34.67
CA THR A 106 45.23 -19.50 35.20
C THR A 106 43.84 -20.09 35.45
N GLN A 107 43.55 -20.42 36.71
CA GLN A 107 42.18 -20.62 37.18
C GLN A 107 41.48 -19.26 37.24
N SER A 108 40.89 -18.81 36.12
CA SER A 108 39.77 -17.88 36.18
C SER A 108 38.49 -18.73 36.09
N GLY A 109 37.77 -18.85 37.20
CA GLY A 109 36.46 -19.49 37.23
C GLY A 109 35.46 -18.69 36.40
N GLN A 110 35.32 -19.03 35.12
CA GLN A 110 34.11 -18.70 34.36
C GLN A 110 33.08 -19.80 34.65
N ALA A 111 31.90 -19.41 35.13
CA ALA A 111 30.79 -20.33 35.31
C ALA A 111 30.46 -21.01 33.97
N PRO A 112 30.05 -22.29 33.97
CA PRO A 112 29.69 -22.97 32.73
C PRO A 112 28.58 -22.21 32.01
N GLN A 113 28.84 -21.76 30.77
CA GLN A 113 27.86 -21.05 29.96
C GLN A 113 26.68 -21.97 29.64
N SER A 114 25.47 -21.45 29.82
CA SER A 114 24.26 -22.22 29.53
C SER A 114 24.09 -22.42 28.02
N PHE A 115 23.49 -23.54 27.59
CA PHE A 115 23.19 -23.81 26.18
C PHE A 115 22.43 -22.64 25.55
N ASP A 116 21.42 -22.15 26.25
CA ASP A 116 20.55 -21.07 25.80
C ASP A 116 21.35 -19.78 25.60
N GLU A 117 22.27 -19.41 26.48
CA GLU A 117 23.12 -18.22 26.33
C GLU A 117 24.05 -18.29 25.11
N VAL A 118 24.68 -19.44 24.86
CA VAL A 118 25.58 -19.63 23.72
C VAL A 118 24.83 -19.56 22.39
N PHE A 119 23.73 -20.30 22.27
CA PHE A 119 23.00 -20.37 21.01
C PHE A 119 22.16 -19.12 20.76
N LEU A 120 21.62 -18.50 21.80
CA LEU A 120 20.92 -17.24 21.65
C LEU A 120 21.86 -16.12 21.21
N SER A 121 23.05 -16.01 21.81
CA SER A 121 24.06 -15.04 21.36
C SER A 121 24.53 -15.31 19.93
N LYS A 122 24.64 -16.58 19.52
CA LYS A 122 24.93 -16.97 18.13
C LYS A 122 23.85 -16.48 17.16
N PHE A 123 22.58 -16.80 17.41
CA PHE A 123 21.50 -16.41 16.50
C PHE A 123 21.28 -14.90 16.45
N VAL A 124 21.43 -14.20 17.58
CA VAL A 124 21.42 -12.74 17.63
C VAL A 124 22.49 -12.15 16.69
N ARG A 125 23.73 -12.64 16.75
CA ARG A 125 24.82 -12.17 15.87
C ARG A 125 24.53 -12.47 14.40
N LEU A 126 24.10 -13.68 14.07
CA LEU A 126 23.79 -14.06 12.68
C LEU A 126 22.68 -13.18 12.08
N LEU A 127 21.61 -12.91 12.84
CA LEU A 127 20.52 -12.03 12.39
C LEU A 127 20.99 -10.57 12.22
N GLN A 128 21.88 -10.09 13.09
CA GLN A 128 22.51 -8.76 12.92
C GLN A 128 23.40 -8.70 11.67
N ASP A 129 24.14 -9.77 11.36
CA ASP A 129 24.99 -9.84 10.16
C ASP A 129 24.15 -9.77 8.87
N PHE A 130 22.96 -10.38 8.85
CA PHE A 130 22.04 -10.26 7.71
C PHE A 130 21.57 -8.81 7.48
N VAL A 131 21.30 -8.06 8.56
CA VAL A 131 20.93 -6.64 8.49
C VAL A 131 22.07 -5.83 7.84
N VAL A 132 23.30 -5.97 8.34
CA VAL A 132 24.47 -5.25 7.80
C VAL A 132 24.76 -5.66 6.35
N THR A 133 24.57 -6.93 6.01
CA THR A 133 24.82 -7.44 4.67
C THR A 133 23.81 -6.89 3.66
N ALA A 134 22.53 -6.80 4.05
CA ALA A 134 21.43 -6.32 3.20
C ALA A 134 21.59 -4.85 2.75
N GLU A 135 22.36 -4.03 3.47
CA GLU A 135 22.69 -2.68 3.01
C GLU A 135 23.56 -2.69 1.76
N LYS A 136 24.48 -3.66 1.66
CA LYS A 136 25.55 -3.69 0.65
C LYS A 136 25.22 -4.60 -0.53
N GLN A 137 24.58 -5.73 -0.28
CA GLN A 137 24.35 -6.78 -1.30
C GLN A 137 23.10 -7.61 -0.98
N PRO A 138 22.50 -8.28 -1.97
CA PRO A 138 21.39 -9.19 -1.71
C PRO A 138 21.82 -10.32 -0.77
N ILE A 139 20.95 -10.67 0.16
CA ILE A 139 21.19 -11.74 1.15
C ILE A 139 20.86 -13.12 0.56
N ASP A 140 21.43 -14.17 1.14
CA ASP A 140 21.00 -15.54 0.89
C ASP A 140 19.68 -15.82 1.63
N ASN A 141 18.57 -15.77 0.89
CA ASN A 141 17.23 -16.01 1.41
C ASN A 141 17.06 -17.41 2.02
N SER A 142 17.80 -18.42 1.53
CA SER A 142 17.71 -19.78 2.05
C SER A 142 18.36 -19.89 3.44
N GLN A 143 19.56 -19.32 3.59
CA GLN A 143 20.27 -19.26 4.85
C GLN A 143 19.54 -18.39 5.88
N PHE A 144 18.97 -17.26 5.43
CA PHE A 144 18.15 -16.40 6.28
C PHE A 144 16.94 -17.14 6.83
N ARG A 145 16.20 -17.86 5.96
CA ARG A 145 15.04 -18.65 6.36
C ARG A 145 15.39 -19.76 7.35
N GLU A 146 16.48 -20.48 7.11
CA GLU A 146 16.96 -21.53 8.02
C GLU A 146 17.33 -20.94 9.39
N THR A 147 18.11 -19.85 9.40
CA THR A 147 18.54 -19.17 10.64
C THR A 147 17.34 -18.69 11.45
N CYS A 148 16.37 -18.04 10.81
CA CYS A 148 15.14 -17.58 11.48
C CYS A 148 14.30 -18.76 12.02
N SER A 149 14.25 -19.88 11.30
CA SER A 149 13.51 -21.08 11.71
C SER A 149 14.15 -21.77 12.92
N GLN A 150 15.48 -21.91 12.93
CA GLN A 150 16.24 -22.46 14.05
C GLN A 150 16.16 -21.55 15.29
N ALA A 151 16.29 -20.23 15.10
CA ALA A 151 16.10 -19.25 16.18
C ALA A 151 14.70 -19.33 16.80
N THR A 152 13.66 -19.51 15.98
CA THR A 152 12.27 -19.65 16.43
C THR A 152 12.06 -20.95 17.20
N ALA A 153 12.61 -22.06 16.72
CA ALA A 153 12.59 -23.33 17.44
C ALA A 153 13.26 -23.23 18.81
N LEU A 154 14.40 -22.52 18.91
CA LEU A 154 15.09 -22.26 20.19
C LEU A 154 14.22 -21.44 21.14
N LEU A 155 13.55 -20.39 20.65
CA LEU A 155 12.64 -19.57 21.47
C LEU A 155 11.49 -20.42 22.04
N LEU A 156 10.87 -21.26 21.21
CA LEU A 156 9.74 -22.10 21.63
C LEU A 156 10.18 -23.19 22.63
N ASP A 157 11.35 -23.79 22.43
CA ASP A 157 11.93 -24.77 23.36
C ASP A 157 12.25 -24.15 24.73
N HIS A 158 12.76 -22.91 24.75
CA HIS A 158 13.04 -22.17 25.97
C HIS A 158 11.76 -21.83 26.76
N LEU A 159 10.65 -21.49 26.07
CA LEU A 159 9.36 -21.23 26.72
C LEU A 159 8.79 -22.44 27.44
N VAL A 160 9.03 -23.65 26.92
CA VAL A 160 8.58 -24.91 27.55
C VAL A 160 9.42 -25.24 28.79
N SER A 161 10.68 -24.76 28.84
CA SER A 161 11.66 -25.11 29.87
C SER A 161 11.64 -24.20 31.11
N ASP A 162 10.79 -23.16 31.14
CA ASP A 162 10.52 -22.23 32.26
C ASP A 162 11.78 -21.56 32.89
N SER A 163 12.89 -21.48 32.14
CA SER A 163 14.15 -20.91 32.59
C SER A 163 14.13 -19.38 32.51
N ARG A 164 13.97 -18.71 33.66
CA ARG A 164 13.95 -17.23 33.76
C ARG A 164 15.33 -16.56 33.60
N THR A 165 16.35 -17.26 33.13
CA THR A 165 17.76 -16.88 33.32
C THR A 165 18.33 -15.94 32.25
N ASN A 166 17.61 -15.63 31.16
CA ASN A 166 18.13 -14.70 30.13
C ASN A 166 17.04 -13.93 29.35
N LEU A 167 16.23 -13.15 30.07
CA LEU A 167 15.12 -12.36 29.50
C LEU A 167 15.56 -11.36 28.41
N GLU A 168 16.72 -10.73 28.58
CA GLU A 168 17.21 -9.69 27.66
C GLU A 168 17.53 -10.29 26.29
N GLY A 169 18.31 -11.36 26.25
CA GLY A 169 18.62 -12.05 25.02
C GLY A 169 17.39 -12.62 24.31
N PHE A 170 16.44 -13.17 25.06
CA PHE A 170 15.16 -13.66 24.52
C PHE A 170 14.37 -12.53 23.83
N SER A 171 14.25 -11.38 24.50
CA SER A 171 13.57 -10.21 23.93
C SER A 171 14.27 -9.68 22.67
N GLN A 172 15.61 -9.65 22.69
CA GLN A 172 16.41 -9.23 21.54
C GLN A 172 16.23 -10.14 20.33
N LEU A 173 16.13 -11.45 20.55
CA LEU A 173 15.92 -12.41 19.47
C LEU A 173 14.52 -12.28 18.85
N ILE A 174 13.47 -12.12 19.67
CA ILE A 174 12.11 -11.82 19.17
C ILE A 174 12.12 -10.53 18.34
N ARG A 175 12.76 -9.48 18.85
CA ARG A 175 12.89 -8.20 18.14
C ARG A 175 13.58 -8.40 16.78
N LEU A 176 14.70 -9.10 16.72
CA LEU A 176 15.39 -9.34 15.45
C LEU A 176 14.54 -10.16 14.47
N LEU A 177 13.82 -11.18 14.93
CA LEU A 177 12.90 -11.94 14.07
C LEU A 177 11.75 -11.09 13.51
N CYS A 178 11.34 -10.02 14.20
CA CYS A 178 10.35 -9.07 13.71
C CYS A 178 10.97 -8.00 12.79
N TRP A 179 12.14 -7.47 13.14
CA TRP A 179 12.75 -6.32 12.45
C TRP A 179 13.60 -6.66 11.23
N CYS A 180 14.26 -7.84 11.20
CA CYS A 180 15.12 -8.22 10.06
C CYS A 180 14.34 -8.23 8.73
N PRO A 181 13.15 -8.87 8.62
CA PRO A 181 12.35 -8.82 7.39
C PRO A 181 11.98 -7.40 6.96
N ALA A 182 11.61 -6.54 7.91
CA ALA A 182 11.25 -5.14 7.64
C ALA A 182 12.45 -4.32 7.17
N TYR A 183 13.64 -4.59 7.70
CA TYR A 183 14.87 -3.90 7.31
C TYR A 183 15.38 -4.33 5.93
N ILE A 184 15.38 -5.64 5.65
CA ILE A 184 15.76 -6.20 4.34
C ILE A 184 14.76 -5.77 3.27
N SER A 185 13.47 -5.73 3.61
CA SER A 185 12.40 -5.15 2.79
C SER A 185 12.25 -5.77 1.39
N THR A 186 12.57 -7.05 1.23
CA THR A 186 12.32 -7.83 0.01
C THR A 186 11.13 -8.79 0.20
N PRO A 187 10.47 -9.22 -0.89
CA PRO A 187 9.37 -10.18 -0.79
C PRO A 187 9.78 -11.48 -0.10
N ASP A 188 10.95 -12.05 -0.43
CA ASP A 188 11.40 -13.34 0.11
C ASP A 188 11.75 -13.26 1.61
N ALA A 189 12.36 -12.15 2.06
CA ALA A 189 12.62 -11.91 3.47
C ALA A 189 11.31 -11.72 4.24
N MET A 190 10.33 -11.02 3.65
CA MET A 190 9.02 -10.83 4.25
C MET A 190 8.21 -12.13 4.34
N GLU A 191 8.27 -12.99 3.33
CA GLU A 191 7.66 -14.32 3.39
C GLU A 191 8.23 -15.17 4.52
N THR A 192 9.55 -15.10 4.71
CA THR A 192 10.22 -15.71 5.86
C THR A 192 9.71 -15.11 7.17
N GLY A 193 9.60 -13.78 7.26
CA GLY A 193 9.01 -13.11 8.42
C GLY A 193 7.62 -13.65 8.76
N ILE A 194 6.70 -13.65 7.79
CA ILE A 194 5.32 -14.11 7.98
C ILE A 194 5.26 -15.58 8.40
N TYR A 195 6.10 -16.43 7.79
CA TYR A 195 6.21 -17.84 8.17
C TYR A 195 6.57 -17.99 9.65
N ILE A 196 7.54 -17.20 10.12
CA ILE A 196 8.03 -17.22 11.50
C ILE A 196 7.03 -16.60 12.47
N TRP A 197 6.47 -15.44 12.17
CA TRP A 197 5.51 -14.76 13.04
C TRP A 197 4.24 -15.59 13.20
N THR A 198 3.75 -16.21 12.12
CA THR A 198 2.63 -17.14 12.19
C THR A 198 2.96 -18.34 13.08
N TRP A 199 4.16 -18.93 12.92
CA TRP A 199 4.58 -20.03 13.78
C TRP A 199 4.64 -19.63 15.27
N LEU A 200 5.28 -18.50 15.57
CA LEU A 200 5.40 -17.98 16.94
C LEU A 200 4.04 -17.77 17.60
N VAL A 201 3.13 -17.04 16.94
CA VAL A 201 1.86 -16.68 17.58
C VAL A 201 0.87 -17.85 17.61
N SER A 202 1.00 -18.84 16.71
CA SER A 202 0.21 -20.08 16.79
C SER A 202 0.73 -21.03 17.88
N ALA A 203 2.05 -21.17 18.04
CA ALA A 203 2.65 -22.08 19.02
C ALA A 203 2.72 -21.49 20.44
N ALA A 204 2.85 -20.17 20.56
CA ALA A 204 2.91 -19.45 21.82
C ALA A 204 2.01 -18.19 21.78
N PRO A 205 0.67 -18.33 21.93
CA PRO A 205 -0.26 -17.20 21.87
C PRO A 205 0.01 -16.10 22.90
N SER A 206 0.64 -16.43 24.03
CA SER A 206 1.07 -15.47 25.06
C SER A 206 2.09 -14.45 24.56
N LEU A 207 2.88 -14.79 23.52
CA LEU A 207 3.78 -13.85 22.85
C LEU A 207 3.07 -12.94 21.84
N GLY A 208 1.80 -13.19 21.53
CA GLY A 208 1.04 -12.46 20.51
C GLY A 208 1.12 -10.93 20.65
N PRO A 209 0.79 -10.34 21.82
CA PRO A 209 0.91 -8.91 22.03
C PRO A 209 2.34 -8.37 21.86
N LEU A 210 3.36 -9.10 22.32
CA LEU A 210 4.76 -8.69 22.20
C LEU A 210 5.24 -8.70 20.75
N VAL A 211 4.98 -9.79 20.02
CA VAL A 211 5.31 -9.90 18.59
C VAL A 211 4.59 -8.81 17.81
N LEU A 212 3.30 -8.61 18.06
CA LEU A 212 2.53 -7.58 17.37
C LEU A 212 3.06 -6.16 17.68
N ALA A 213 3.50 -5.89 18.91
CA ALA A 213 4.08 -4.61 19.27
C ALA A 213 5.37 -4.32 18.48
N GLU A 214 6.28 -5.29 18.41
CA GLU A 214 7.52 -5.17 17.62
C GLU A 214 7.24 -5.00 16.12
N LEU A 215 6.23 -5.71 15.58
CA LEU A 215 5.84 -5.56 14.18
C LEU A 215 5.21 -4.19 13.89
N VAL A 216 4.38 -3.67 14.79
CA VAL A 216 3.81 -2.33 14.66
C VAL A 216 4.91 -1.26 14.72
N ASP A 217 5.88 -1.42 15.62
CA ASP A 217 7.02 -0.50 15.71
C ASP A 217 7.88 -0.55 14.44
N ALA A 218 8.15 -1.74 13.91
CA ALA A 218 8.88 -1.91 12.65
C ALA A 218 8.13 -1.31 11.45
N TRP A 219 6.79 -1.45 11.39
CA TRP A 219 5.96 -0.83 10.35
C TRP A 219 5.98 0.69 10.42
N LEU A 220 5.86 1.27 11.63
CA LEU A 220 5.97 2.71 11.80
C LEU A 220 7.37 3.22 11.44
N TRP A 221 8.41 2.43 11.71
CA TRP A 221 9.76 2.74 11.27
C TRP A 221 9.92 2.72 9.73
N THR A 222 9.30 1.78 8.99
CA THR A 222 9.34 1.81 7.52
C THR A 222 8.64 3.04 6.95
N MET A 223 7.63 3.56 7.65
CA MET A 223 7.00 4.84 7.32
C MET A 223 7.92 6.02 7.59
N ASP A 224 8.51 6.12 8.78
CA ASP A 224 9.40 7.22 9.15
C ASP A 224 10.67 7.26 8.28
N THR A 225 11.12 6.09 7.81
CA THR A 225 12.25 5.95 6.88
C THR A 225 11.86 5.94 5.40
N LYS A 226 10.58 6.20 5.08
CA LYS A 226 10.04 6.36 3.72
C LYS A 226 10.35 5.19 2.77
N ARG A 227 10.08 3.96 3.22
CA ARG A 227 10.35 2.73 2.47
C ARG A 227 9.10 2.14 1.83
N GLY A 228 9.25 1.52 0.65
CA GLY A 228 8.21 0.75 -0.02
C GLY A 228 6.91 1.53 -0.22
N LEU A 229 5.83 1.09 0.43
CA LEU A 229 4.53 1.78 0.38
C LEU A 229 4.61 3.26 0.81
N PHE A 230 5.60 3.62 1.61
CA PHE A 230 5.80 4.97 2.15
C PHE A 230 6.91 5.78 1.47
N ALA A 231 7.42 5.32 0.31
CA ALA A 231 8.43 6.02 -0.48
C ALA A 231 7.85 7.23 -1.23
N SER A 232 7.35 8.22 -0.47
CA SER A 232 6.71 9.45 -0.95
C SER A 232 7.70 10.49 -1.49
N ASP A 233 8.92 10.52 -0.96
CA ASP A 233 9.97 11.44 -1.40
C ASP A 233 10.59 11.04 -2.75
N MET A 234 10.32 9.82 -3.21
CA MET A 234 10.97 9.30 -4.40
C MET A 234 10.26 9.81 -5.65
N LYS A 235 10.73 10.96 -6.12
CA LYS A 235 10.34 11.56 -7.39
C LYS A 235 10.96 10.78 -8.55
N TYR A 236 10.47 11.04 -9.77
CA TYR A 236 10.96 10.41 -11.00
C TYR A 236 11.01 8.86 -10.93
N CYS A 237 10.02 8.28 -10.26
CA CYS A 237 9.85 6.84 -10.12
C CYS A 237 8.70 6.35 -10.98
N GLY A 238 8.77 5.07 -11.37
CA GLY A 238 7.72 4.43 -12.16
C GLY A 238 7.89 4.52 -13.67
N PRO A 239 7.00 3.88 -14.44
CA PRO A 239 7.17 3.71 -15.88
C PRO A 239 7.12 5.03 -16.65
N ASP A 240 6.28 5.99 -16.26
CA ASP A 240 6.19 7.26 -16.97
C ASP A 240 7.43 8.13 -16.78
N ALA A 241 8.02 8.16 -15.58
CA ALA A 241 9.29 8.83 -15.35
C ALA A 241 10.45 8.18 -16.13
N LYS A 242 10.47 6.85 -16.25
CA LYS A 242 11.50 6.11 -16.99
C LYS A 242 11.35 6.26 -18.51
N LEU A 243 10.13 6.23 -19.03
CA LEU A 243 9.86 6.20 -20.48
C LEU A 243 9.65 7.60 -21.08
N ARG A 244 9.11 8.54 -20.30
CA ARG A 244 8.67 9.86 -20.77
C ARG A 244 9.03 10.97 -19.75
N PRO A 245 10.31 11.11 -19.35
CA PRO A 245 10.73 12.06 -18.32
C PRO A 245 10.37 13.52 -18.67
N HIS A 246 10.30 13.86 -19.96
CA HIS A 246 10.00 15.21 -20.44
C HIS A 246 8.55 15.67 -20.20
N LEU A 247 7.63 14.75 -19.84
CA LEU A 247 6.25 15.10 -19.49
C LEU A 247 6.12 15.62 -18.05
N ILE A 248 7.12 15.39 -17.20
CA ILE A 248 7.10 15.76 -15.78
C ILE A 248 7.55 17.22 -15.63
N PRO A 249 6.76 18.08 -14.95
CA PRO A 249 7.18 19.43 -14.61
C PRO A 249 8.37 19.44 -13.64
N GLY A 250 9.31 20.38 -13.83
CA GLY A 250 10.52 20.51 -13.01
C GLY A 250 11.76 19.84 -13.61
N GLU A 251 12.93 20.19 -13.04
CA GLU A 251 14.24 19.69 -13.49
C GLU A 251 14.34 18.16 -13.35
N PRO A 252 14.77 17.43 -14.40
CA PRO A 252 14.96 15.99 -14.33
C PRO A 252 15.93 15.59 -13.21
N GLU A 253 15.45 14.87 -12.21
CA GLU A 253 16.30 14.27 -11.16
C GLU A 253 16.81 12.89 -11.62
N ALA A 254 17.93 12.45 -11.04
CA ALA A 254 18.46 11.11 -11.31
C ALA A 254 17.49 10.03 -10.80
N PRO A 255 17.34 8.90 -11.51
CA PRO A 255 16.50 7.81 -11.03
C PRO A 255 17.03 7.29 -9.67
N PRO A 256 16.15 6.81 -8.78
CA PRO A 256 16.58 6.30 -7.49
C PRO A 256 17.50 5.10 -7.65
N GLU A 257 18.43 4.93 -6.69
CA GLU A 257 19.38 3.83 -6.66
C GLU A 257 18.70 2.46 -6.49
N LYS A 258 17.55 2.42 -5.80
CA LYS A 258 16.73 1.22 -5.60
C LYS A 258 15.28 1.47 -5.98
N ASP A 259 14.72 0.57 -6.77
CA ASP A 259 13.30 0.59 -7.14
C ASP A 259 12.42 0.22 -5.93
N PRO A 260 11.37 0.99 -5.58
CA PRO A 260 10.57 0.74 -4.39
C PRO A 260 9.66 -0.49 -4.53
N VAL A 261 9.52 -1.06 -5.74
CA VAL A 261 8.56 -2.14 -6.02
C VAL A 261 8.72 -3.36 -5.10
N GLU A 262 9.95 -3.84 -4.88
CA GLU A 262 10.18 -4.99 -4.00
C GLU A 262 9.69 -4.72 -2.57
N ALA A 263 9.99 -3.53 -2.07
CA ALA A 263 9.54 -3.08 -0.76
C ALA A 263 8.02 -2.86 -0.71
N ILE A 264 7.38 -2.40 -1.79
CA ILE A 264 5.92 -2.29 -1.91
C ILE A 264 5.26 -3.68 -1.84
N ILE A 265 5.84 -4.68 -2.50
CA ILE A 265 5.36 -6.07 -2.47
C ILE A 265 5.57 -6.68 -1.07
N ALA A 266 6.70 -6.38 -0.40
CA ALA A 266 6.90 -6.78 0.98
C ALA A 266 5.82 -6.18 1.91
N HIS A 267 5.48 -4.89 1.78
CA HIS A 267 4.39 -4.30 2.56
C HIS A 267 3.03 -4.94 2.26
N ARG A 268 2.77 -5.42 1.04
CA ARG A 268 1.55 -6.15 0.72
C ARG A 268 1.42 -7.46 1.50
N LEU A 269 2.48 -8.25 1.47
CA LEU A 269 2.54 -9.52 2.22
C LEU A 269 2.32 -9.25 3.71
N TRP A 270 3.04 -8.27 4.25
CA TRP A 270 2.93 -7.90 5.66
C TRP A 270 1.52 -7.41 6.03
N LEU A 271 0.90 -6.61 5.16
CA LEU A 271 -0.48 -6.15 5.34
C LEU A 271 -1.47 -7.31 5.32
N GLY A 272 -1.25 -8.31 4.48
CA GLY A 272 -2.00 -9.56 4.49
C GLY A 272 -1.96 -10.26 5.84
N PHE A 273 -0.77 -10.33 6.46
CA PHE A 273 -0.60 -10.85 7.80
C PHE A 273 -1.38 -10.00 8.83
N PHE A 274 -1.27 -8.68 8.79
CA PHE A 274 -2.04 -7.82 9.71
C PHE A 274 -3.56 -7.97 9.57
N ILE A 275 -4.07 -8.16 8.36
CA ILE A 275 -5.51 -8.39 8.13
C ILE A 275 -5.93 -9.74 8.74
N ASP A 276 -5.18 -10.81 8.51
CA ASP A 276 -5.45 -12.12 9.11
C ASP A 276 -5.41 -12.04 10.65
N ARG A 277 -4.37 -11.40 11.20
CA ARG A 277 -4.25 -11.16 12.63
C ARG A 277 -5.40 -10.34 13.20
N PHE A 278 -5.85 -9.31 12.49
CA PHE A 278 -6.99 -8.49 12.88
C PHE A 278 -8.27 -9.31 13.02
N GLU A 279 -8.57 -10.20 12.06
CA GLU A 279 -9.76 -11.07 12.12
C GLU A 279 -9.72 -12.05 13.29
N VAL A 280 -8.53 -12.49 13.70
CA VAL A 280 -8.37 -13.36 14.87
C VAL A 280 -8.59 -12.59 16.18
N VAL A 281 -8.05 -11.37 16.30
CA VAL A 281 -7.98 -10.66 17.60
C VAL A 281 -9.14 -9.71 17.86
N ARG A 282 -9.95 -9.37 16.85
CA ARG A 282 -11.07 -8.42 16.93
C ARG A 282 -12.06 -8.70 18.06
N HIS A 283 -12.22 -9.96 18.45
CA HIS A 283 -13.13 -10.35 19.53
C HIS A 283 -12.42 -10.76 20.82
N ASP A 284 -11.11 -11.00 20.76
CA ASP A 284 -10.39 -11.73 21.81
C ASP A 284 -9.37 -10.86 22.58
N SER A 285 -8.78 -9.84 21.96
CA SER A 285 -7.66 -9.09 22.57
C SER A 285 -7.70 -7.59 22.30
N ILE A 286 -8.08 -6.81 23.33
CA ILE A 286 -8.09 -5.34 23.29
C ILE A 286 -6.67 -4.78 23.11
N GLU A 287 -5.68 -5.35 23.79
CA GLU A 287 -4.29 -4.90 23.70
C GLU A 287 -3.76 -4.97 22.26
N GLN A 288 -4.01 -6.08 21.56
CA GLN A 288 -3.64 -6.25 20.15
C GLN A 288 -4.43 -5.31 19.23
N LEU A 289 -5.71 -5.07 19.52
CA LEU A 289 -6.50 -4.09 18.78
C LEU A 289 -5.96 -2.66 18.95
N LEU A 290 -5.50 -2.28 20.14
CA LEU A 290 -4.90 -0.97 20.38
C LEU A 290 -3.58 -0.81 19.61
N LEU A 291 -2.78 -1.87 19.48
CA LEU A 291 -1.56 -1.88 18.66
C LEU A 291 -1.89 -1.68 17.17
N LEU A 292 -2.89 -2.40 16.64
CA LEU A 292 -3.36 -2.20 15.26
C LEU A 292 -3.94 -0.79 15.06
N GLY A 293 -4.67 -0.26 16.05
CA GLY A 293 -5.17 1.11 16.05
C GLY A 293 -4.03 2.13 15.97
N ARG A 294 -2.96 1.95 16.76
CA ARG A 294 -1.76 2.81 16.71
C ARG A 294 -1.09 2.75 15.33
N MET A 295 -0.96 1.56 14.74
CA MET A 295 -0.42 1.38 13.39
C MET A 295 -1.23 2.17 12.36
N LEU A 296 -2.56 1.99 12.36
CA LEU A 296 -3.47 2.64 11.41
C LEU A 296 -3.49 4.16 11.60
N GLN A 297 -3.50 4.66 12.84
CA GLN A 297 -3.42 6.09 13.13
C GLN A 297 -2.11 6.72 12.65
N GLY A 298 -1.00 6.00 12.78
CA GLY A 298 0.30 6.43 12.25
C GLY A 298 0.27 6.49 10.71
N MET A 299 -0.16 5.40 10.08
CA MET A 299 -0.25 5.26 8.63
C MET A 299 -1.15 6.33 7.97
N MET A 300 -2.30 6.64 8.58
CA MET A 300 -3.27 7.58 8.01
C MET A 300 -3.06 9.04 8.44
N LYS A 301 -1.96 9.35 9.15
CA LYS A 301 -1.73 10.70 9.70
C LYS A 301 -1.63 11.78 8.63
N SER A 302 -0.99 11.47 7.49
CA SER A 302 -0.88 12.40 6.36
C SER A 302 -1.12 11.67 5.03
N PRO A 303 -1.93 12.23 4.12
CA PRO A 303 -2.16 11.65 2.80
C PRO A 303 -0.91 11.65 1.92
N THR A 304 0.10 12.47 2.24
CA THR A 304 1.34 12.60 1.45
C THR A 304 2.40 11.54 1.76
N HIS A 305 2.16 10.65 2.73
CA HIS A 305 3.17 9.66 3.14
C HIS A 305 3.28 8.48 2.17
N PHE A 306 2.23 8.20 1.40
CA PHE A 306 2.20 7.04 0.49
C PHE A 306 2.97 7.31 -0.79
N SER A 307 3.62 6.27 -1.31
CA SER A 307 4.21 6.28 -2.65
C SER A 307 3.11 6.35 -3.70
N HIS A 308 3.35 7.12 -4.76
CA HIS A 308 2.47 7.24 -5.92
C HIS A 308 2.84 6.27 -7.05
N HIS A 309 3.78 5.36 -6.79
CA HIS A 309 4.20 4.37 -7.77
C HIS A 309 3.01 3.47 -8.17
N PRO A 310 2.74 3.22 -9.46
CA PRO A 310 1.56 2.46 -9.89
C PRO A 310 1.51 1.01 -9.36
N ALA A 311 2.67 0.40 -9.05
CA ALA A 311 2.73 -0.91 -8.38
C ALA A 311 2.19 -0.91 -6.94
N ALA A 312 2.02 0.26 -6.31
CA ALA A 312 1.50 0.38 -4.95
C ALA A 312 -0.04 0.31 -4.88
N THR A 313 -0.74 0.43 -6.00
CA THR A 313 -2.21 0.61 -6.06
C THR A 313 -2.96 -0.41 -5.20
N GLY A 314 -2.76 -1.70 -5.43
CA GLY A 314 -3.43 -2.76 -4.68
C GLY A 314 -3.02 -2.81 -3.21
N THR A 315 -1.74 -2.54 -2.89
CA THR A 315 -1.26 -2.47 -1.51
C THR A 315 -1.91 -1.30 -0.76
N PHE A 316 -1.98 -0.13 -1.41
CA PHE A 316 -2.60 1.08 -0.88
C PHE A 316 -4.10 0.88 -0.60
N PHE A 317 -4.87 0.39 -1.57
CA PHE A 317 -6.31 0.16 -1.38
C PHE A 317 -6.60 -0.96 -0.37
N THR A 318 -5.73 -1.96 -0.27
CA THR A 318 -5.80 -2.96 0.80
C THR A 318 -5.57 -2.32 2.18
N ALA A 319 -4.70 -1.30 2.28
CA ALA A 319 -4.44 -0.60 3.53
C ALA A 319 -5.62 0.30 3.93
N MET A 320 -6.23 0.99 2.95
CA MET A 320 -7.49 1.72 3.15
C MET A 320 -8.61 0.79 3.59
N GLN A 321 -8.70 -0.39 2.99
CA GLN A 321 -9.68 -1.43 3.32
C GLN A 321 -9.54 -1.91 4.77
N LEU A 322 -8.33 -2.18 5.25
CA LEU A 322 -8.07 -2.52 6.64
C LEU A 322 -8.49 -1.37 7.58
N GLY A 323 -8.16 -0.12 7.22
CA GLY A 323 -8.55 1.06 7.98
C GLY A 323 -10.07 1.19 8.15
N LEU A 324 -10.84 1.03 7.08
CA LEU A 324 -12.30 1.05 7.14
C LEU A 324 -12.87 -0.10 7.97
N ASN A 325 -12.39 -1.33 7.77
CA ASN A 325 -12.83 -2.50 8.53
C ASN A 325 -12.57 -2.33 10.04
N PHE A 326 -11.43 -1.73 10.41
CA PHE A 326 -11.12 -1.42 11.80
C PHE A 326 -12.08 -0.37 12.38
N CYS A 327 -12.42 0.68 11.61
CA CYS A 327 -13.39 1.69 12.03
C CYS A 327 -14.80 1.10 12.21
N SER A 328 -15.19 0.12 11.38
CA SER A 328 -16.47 -0.59 11.52
C SER A 328 -16.60 -1.39 12.83
N CYS A 329 -15.51 -1.61 13.58
CA CYS A 329 -15.56 -2.23 14.91
C CYS A 329 -16.04 -1.28 16.01
N GLN A 330 -16.44 -0.04 15.70
CA GLN A 330 -16.97 0.94 16.66
C GLN A 330 -18.13 0.43 17.52
N ASP A 331 -18.96 -0.47 17.00
CA ASP A 331 -20.12 -1.01 17.71
C ASP A 331 -19.76 -2.13 18.70
N GLN A 332 -18.51 -2.61 18.68
CA GLN A 332 -18.03 -3.68 19.55
C GLN A 332 -17.65 -3.11 20.93
N PHE A 333 -18.04 -3.82 22.00
CA PHE A 333 -17.83 -3.42 23.41
C PHE A 333 -16.39 -2.99 23.72
N ASN A 334 -15.41 -3.65 23.10
CA ASN A 334 -13.98 -3.43 23.31
C ASN A 334 -13.48 -2.02 22.91
N LEU A 335 -14.10 -1.37 21.93
CA LEU A 335 -13.62 -0.09 21.36
C LEU A 335 -14.58 1.09 21.55
N GLN A 336 -15.70 0.92 22.26
CA GLN A 336 -16.70 1.98 22.48
C GLN A 336 -16.13 3.27 23.10
N LYS A 337 -15.08 3.15 23.93
CA LYS A 337 -14.40 4.32 24.55
C LYS A 337 -13.54 5.12 23.56
N CYS A 338 -13.24 4.56 22.40
CA CYS A 338 -12.37 5.13 21.37
C CYS A 338 -13.13 5.69 20.17
N ASN A 339 -14.46 5.82 20.23
CA ASN A 339 -15.31 6.20 19.09
C ASN A 339 -14.86 7.48 18.38
N MET A 340 -14.47 8.53 19.12
CA MET A 340 -13.95 9.77 18.51
C MET A 340 -12.65 9.52 17.72
N GLY A 341 -11.77 8.67 18.25
CA GLY A 341 -10.53 8.27 17.56
C GLY A 341 -10.79 7.43 16.31
N LEU A 342 -11.82 6.58 16.34
CA LEU A 342 -12.25 5.78 15.17
C LEU A 342 -12.88 6.66 14.08
N GLN A 343 -13.75 7.61 14.45
CA GLN A 343 -14.30 8.58 13.50
C GLN A 343 -13.20 9.42 12.84
N LEU A 344 -12.24 9.90 13.65
CA LEU A 344 -11.07 10.61 13.12
C LEU A 344 -10.23 9.75 12.19
N LEU A 345 -10.05 8.46 12.51
CA LEU A 345 -9.35 7.52 11.64
C LEU A 345 -10.09 7.33 10.32
N GLU A 346 -11.40 7.14 10.37
CA GLU A 346 -12.24 6.97 9.19
C GLU A 346 -12.12 8.16 8.24
N ASP A 347 -12.17 9.39 8.78
CA ASP A 347 -11.96 10.61 8.01
C ASP A 347 -10.57 10.69 7.40
N ARG A 348 -9.53 10.27 8.14
CA ARG A 348 -8.16 10.20 7.62
C ARG A 348 -8.02 9.16 6.51
N VAL A 349 -8.70 8.01 6.63
CA VAL A 349 -8.76 6.99 5.58
C VAL A 349 -9.42 7.56 4.33
N TYR A 350 -10.56 8.25 4.45
CA TYR A 350 -11.19 8.93 3.31
C TYR A 350 -10.28 9.99 2.69
N ARG A 351 -9.58 10.80 3.50
CA ARG A 351 -8.65 11.83 3.01
C ARG A 351 -7.45 11.23 2.27
N ALA A 352 -6.88 10.15 2.79
CA ALA A 352 -5.79 9.42 2.16
C ALA A 352 -6.24 8.77 0.85
N ALA A 353 -7.36 8.03 0.87
CA ALA A 353 -7.93 7.36 -0.30
C ALA A 353 -8.27 8.35 -1.43
N LEU A 354 -8.86 9.51 -1.11
CA LEU A 354 -9.08 10.57 -2.09
C LEU A 354 -7.77 11.17 -2.61
N GLY A 355 -6.75 11.29 -1.74
CA GLY A 355 -5.42 11.78 -2.11
C GLY A 355 -4.71 10.95 -3.18
N TRP A 356 -5.00 9.64 -3.28
CA TRP A 356 -4.50 8.79 -4.37
C TRP A 356 -4.85 9.35 -5.75
N PHE A 357 -6.04 9.92 -5.87
CA PHE A 357 -6.55 10.47 -7.13
C PHE A 357 -6.06 11.89 -7.43
N ALA A 358 -5.17 12.46 -6.62
CA ALA A 358 -4.52 13.72 -6.95
C ALA A 358 -3.55 13.60 -8.15
N TYR A 359 -3.12 12.39 -8.48
CA TYR A 359 -2.12 12.11 -9.50
C TYR A 359 -2.72 11.56 -10.80
N ALA A 360 -1.98 11.69 -11.90
CA ALA A 360 -2.36 11.10 -13.18
C ALA A 360 -2.44 9.55 -13.06
N PRO A 361 -3.36 8.89 -13.78
CA PRO A 361 -3.41 7.43 -13.78
C PRO A 361 -2.23 6.87 -14.59
N GLU A 362 -1.40 6.05 -13.95
CA GLU A 362 -0.28 5.35 -14.57
C GLU A 362 -0.54 3.84 -14.68
N PHE A 363 0.28 3.15 -15.49
CA PHE A 363 0.29 1.70 -15.64
C PHE A 363 1.62 1.13 -15.17
N TYR A 364 1.58 -0.06 -14.58
CA TYR A 364 2.76 -0.84 -14.22
C TYR A 364 2.71 -2.20 -14.91
N GLU A 365 3.81 -2.54 -15.59
CA GLU A 365 4.00 -3.87 -16.18
C GLU A 365 4.92 -4.69 -15.28
N SER A 366 4.42 -5.84 -14.83
CA SER A 366 5.15 -6.80 -14.01
C SER A 366 5.46 -8.04 -14.84
N PRO A 367 6.62 -8.71 -14.64
CA PRO A 367 6.88 -10.01 -15.27
C PRO A 367 5.84 -11.07 -14.89
N ASN A 368 5.20 -10.92 -13.72
CA ASN A 368 4.11 -11.79 -13.30
C ASN A 368 2.78 -11.32 -13.92
N LYS A 369 2.25 -12.12 -14.85
CA LYS A 369 0.97 -11.87 -15.54
C LYS A 369 -0.23 -11.72 -14.59
N SER A 370 -0.18 -12.33 -13.40
CA SER A 370 -1.27 -12.24 -12.41
C SER A 370 -1.23 -10.96 -11.58
N PHE A 371 -0.15 -10.18 -11.64
CA PHE A 371 0.01 -8.98 -10.81
C PHE A 371 -1.11 -7.97 -11.06
N ALA A 372 -1.34 -7.59 -12.32
CA ALA A 372 -2.37 -6.62 -12.69
C ALA A 372 -3.77 -7.04 -12.23
N GLN A 373 -4.09 -8.34 -12.34
CA GLN A 373 -5.36 -8.90 -11.87
C GLN A 373 -5.51 -8.77 -10.35
N ARG A 374 -4.44 -9.00 -9.59
CA ARG A 374 -4.45 -8.84 -8.12
C ARG A 374 -4.59 -7.38 -7.70
N GLU A 375 -3.96 -6.45 -8.43
CA GLU A 375 -4.17 -5.01 -8.21
C GLU A 375 -5.65 -4.66 -8.42
N ALA A 376 -6.23 -5.04 -9.56
CA ALA A 376 -7.63 -4.79 -9.90
C ALA A 376 -8.60 -5.37 -8.86
N GLN A 377 -8.36 -6.62 -8.44
CA GLN A 377 -9.14 -7.29 -7.40
C GLN A 377 -9.07 -6.54 -6.06
N SER A 378 -7.90 -6.04 -5.66
CA SER A 378 -7.74 -5.30 -4.41
C SER A 378 -8.58 -4.02 -4.40
N VAL A 379 -8.61 -3.28 -5.52
CA VAL A 379 -9.46 -2.08 -5.66
C VAL A 379 -10.95 -2.45 -5.71
N SER A 380 -11.31 -3.52 -6.42
CA SER A 380 -12.70 -4.00 -6.49
C SER A 380 -13.26 -4.38 -5.12
N ILE A 381 -12.47 -5.04 -4.28
CA ILE A 381 -12.86 -5.36 -2.89
C ILE A 381 -13.12 -4.09 -2.09
N PHE A 382 -12.26 -3.08 -2.24
CA PHE A 382 -12.43 -1.78 -1.59
C PHE A 382 -13.72 -1.07 -2.02
N VAL A 383 -14.00 -1.07 -3.33
CA VAL A 383 -15.24 -0.53 -3.89
C VAL A 383 -16.48 -1.22 -3.31
N HIS A 384 -16.47 -2.55 -3.21
CA HIS A 384 -17.58 -3.31 -2.63
C HIS A 384 -17.79 -2.99 -1.15
N ASN A 385 -16.72 -2.78 -0.38
CA ASN A 385 -16.83 -2.34 1.02
C ASN A 385 -17.48 -0.95 1.14
N LEU A 386 -17.06 0.00 0.29
CA LEU A 386 -17.66 1.35 0.24
C LEU A 386 -19.15 1.31 -0.12
N GLN A 387 -19.58 0.37 -0.97
CA GLN A 387 -20.99 0.17 -1.30
C GLN A 387 -21.78 -0.40 -0.12
N ASN A 388 -21.25 -1.41 0.58
CA ASN A 388 -21.94 -2.06 1.70
C ASN A 388 -22.13 -1.15 2.92
N THR A 389 -21.22 -0.20 3.14
CA THR A 389 -21.42 0.82 4.18
C THR A 389 -22.53 1.81 3.84
N SER A 390 -22.94 1.95 2.57
CA SER A 390 -24.03 2.87 2.19
C SER A 390 -25.43 2.33 2.50
N SER A 391 -25.60 1.00 2.54
CA SER A 391 -26.88 0.35 2.84
C SER A 391 -27.17 0.20 4.34
N THR A 392 -26.16 0.28 5.20
CA THR A 392 -26.30 0.14 6.66
C THR A 392 -26.63 1.47 7.35
N ASP A 393 -26.15 2.61 6.83
CA ASP A 393 -26.44 3.94 7.40
C ASP A 393 -27.81 4.52 7.01
N SER A 394 -28.53 3.89 6.07
CA SER A 394 -29.88 4.34 5.68
C SER A 394 -31.00 3.88 6.65
N GLY A 395 -30.66 3.08 7.67
CA GLY A 395 -31.62 2.49 8.61
C GLY A 395 -31.56 3.00 10.07
N SER A 396 -30.49 3.68 10.48
CA SER A 396 -30.38 4.22 11.84
C SER A 396 -30.89 5.66 11.88
N LYS A 397 -32.15 5.83 12.27
CA LYS A 397 -32.59 7.14 12.79
C LYS A 397 -31.59 7.56 13.87
N PRO A 398 -31.07 8.81 13.86
CA PRO A 398 -30.30 9.31 14.97
C PRO A 398 -31.25 9.37 16.17
N GLN A 399 -31.17 8.35 17.03
CA GLN A 399 -31.90 8.35 18.28
C GLN A 399 -31.29 9.47 19.11
N GLY A 400 -32.06 10.53 19.30
CA GLY A 400 -31.63 11.78 19.91
C GLY A 400 -30.79 11.53 21.16
N ARG A 401 -29.50 11.85 21.06
CA ARG A 401 -28.68 12.14 22.23
C ARG A 401 -28.90 13.62 22.50
N GLU A 402 -29.80 13.92 23.43
CA GLU A 402 -29.92 15.22 24.06
C GLU A 402 -28.54 15.59 24.63
N GLY A 403 -27.89 16.55 23.97
CA GLY A 403 -26.50 16.90 24.21
C GLY A 403 -25.75 17.38 22.96
N GLU A 404 -26.45 17.92 21.94
CA GLU A 404 -25.80 18.74 20.92
C GLU A 404 -25.36 20.04 21.59
N LEU A 405 -24.14 20.03 22.11
CA LEU A 405 -23.40 21.27 22.33
C LEU A 405 -23.32 21.95 20.95
N ASN A 406 -23.87 23.16 20.82
CA ASN A 406 -23.79 23.98 19.60
C ASN A 406 -22.32 24.11 19.16
N THR A 407 -21.86 23.25 18.24
CA THR A 407 -20.53 23.27 17.65
C THR A 407 -20.58 23.95 16.28
N ALA A 408 -21.10 25.18 16.24
CA ALA A 408 -21.07 25.98 15.01
C ALA A 408 -19.65 26.46 14.64
N ASP A 409 -18.68 26.37 15.56
CA ASP A 409 -17.32 26.90 15.41
C ASP A 409 -16.18 25.87 15.53
N GLN A 410 -16.47 24.55 15.52
CA GLN A 410 -15.40 23.54 15.59
C GLN A 410 -14.84 23.21 14.20
N ILE A 411 -13.64 23.72 13.93
CA ILE A 411 -12.83 23.33 12.76
C ILE A 411 -12.56 21.83 12.83
N HIS A 412 -12.99 21.08 11.82
CA HIS A 412 -12.77 19.65 11.75
C HIS A 412 -11.26 19.36 11.56
N PRO A 413 -10.64 18.48 12.37
CA PRO A 413 -9.18 18.27 12.35
C PRO A 413 -8.63 17.74 11.01
N VAL A 414 -9.47 17.12 10.19
CA VAL A 414 -9.11 16.60 8.85
C VAL A 414 -9.63 17.48 7.72
N TRP A 415 -10.79 18.12 7.91
CA TRP A 415 -11.58 18.70 6.82
C TRP A 415 -11.73 20.22 6.92
N GLY A 416 -11.26 20.85 7.99
CA GLY A 416 -11.40 22.29 8.20
C GLY A 416 -12.83 22.71 8.55
N SER A 417 -13.22 23.92 8.14
CA SER A 417 -14.58 24.45 8.34
C SER A 417 -15.59 23.71 7.48
N VAL A 418 -16.62 23.11 8.08
CA VAL A 418 -17.66 22.35 7.36
C VAL A 418 -19.04 22.64 7.97
N ASP A 419 -19.92 23.29 7.21
CA ASP A 419 -21.25 23.70 7.67
C ASP A 419 -22.24 22.52 7.87
N ASN A 420 -22.01 21.39 7.20
CA ASN A 420 -22.79 20.15 7.37
C ASN A 420 -21.92 18.91 7.13
N TYR A 421 -21.33 18.39 8.21
CA TYR A 421 -20.39 17.27 8.16
C TYR A 421 -20.99 15.99 7.57
N ALA A 422 -22.22 15.60 7.96
CA ALA A 422 -22.83 14.35 7.50
C ALA A 422 -23.05 14.34 5.98
N THR A 423 -23.61 15.42 5.43
CA THR A 423 -23.79 15.55 3.98
C THR A 423 -22.46 15.65 3.24
N ALA A 424 -21.47 16.37 3.79
CA ALA A 424 -20.14 16.46 3.19
C ALA A 424 -19.42 15.11 3.18
N LYS A 425 -19.53 14.32 4.26
CA LYS A 425 -18.99 12.96 4.36
C LYS A 425 -19.59 12.06 3.28
N GLU A 426 -20.91 12.08 3.11
CA GLU A 426 -21.57 11.28 2.06
C GLU A 426 -21.13 11.70 0.66
N LYS A 427 -21.04 13.01 0.37
CA LYS A 427 -20.52 13.50 -0.93
C LYS A 427 -19.09 13.00 -1.21
N ARG A 428 -18.20 13.03 -0.20
CA ARG A 428 -16.82 12.52 -0.30
C ARG A 428 -16.77 11.02 -0.53
N LYS A 429 -17.62 10.25 0.16
CA LYS A 429 -17.76 8.81 -0.03
C LYS A 429 -18.24 8.47 -1.44
N GLN A 430 -19.26 9.18 -1.96
CA GLN A 430 -19.75 9.00 -3.32
C GLN A 430 -18.70 9.36 -4.38
N LEU A 431 -17.94 10.45 -4.17
CA LEU A 431 -16.79 10.79 -5.01
C LEU A 431 -15.74 9.67 -5.00
N LEU A 432 -15.35 9.20 -3.82
CA LEU A 432 -14.36 8.14 -3.67
C LEU A 432 -14.81 6.83 -4.33
N LEU A 433 -16.07 6.47 -4.18
CA LEU A 433 -16.66 5.30 -4.82
C LEU A 433 -16.56 5.38 -6.35
N MET A 434 -16.94 6.53 -6.92
CA MET A 434 -16.88 6.76 -8.37
C MET A 434 -15.44 6.68 -8.92
N LEU A 435 -14.49 7.33 -8.24
CA LEU A 435 -13.08 7.32 -8.64
C LEU A 435 -12.46 5.92 -8.50
N SER A 436 -12.75 5.21 -7.40
CA SER A 436 -12.23 3.85 -7.15
C SER A 436 -12.82 2.81 -8.10
N GLN A 437 -14.08 2.98 -8.52
CA GLN A 437 -14.67 2.12 -9.57
C GLN A 437 -13.95 2.31 -10.90
N ASN A 438 -13.69 3.56 -11.31
CA ASN A 438 -12.93 3.84 -12.53
C ASN A 438 -11.51 3.25 -12.47
N GLU A 439 -10.87 3.31 -11.30
CA GLU A 439 -9.56 2.70 -11.06
C GLU A 439 -9.60 1.18 -11.22
N ALA A 440 -10.58 0.51 -10.59
CA ALA A 440 -10.76 -0.94 -10.70
C ALA A 440 -11.01 -1.36 -12.14
N ASP A 441 -11.89 -0.66 -12.86
CA ASP A 441 -12.20 -0.95 -14.26
C ASP A 441 -10.97 -0.76 -15.16
N ARG A 442 -10.19 0.32 -14.94
CA ARG A 442 -8.96 0.58 -15.69
C ARG A 442 -7.96 -0.56 -15.52
N LEU A 443 -7.76 -1.01 -14.28
CA LEU A 443 -6.82 -2.10 -13.97
C LEU A 443 -7.32 -3.46 -14.47
N GLU A 444 -8.63 -3.71 -14.44
CA GLU A 444 -9.22 -4.94 -14.98
C GLU A 444 -9.03 -5.02 -16.50
N VAL A 445 -9.26 -3.91 -17.22
CA VAL A 445 -8.99 -3.84 -18.66
C VAL A 445 -7.50 -4.01 -18.95
N TRP A 446 -6.62 -3.46 -18.12
CA TRP A 446 -5.17 -3.66 -18.23
C TRP A 446 -4.77 -5.12 -18.01
N ALA A 447 -5.37 -5.80 -17.03
CA ALA A 447 -5.11 -7.20 -16.74
C ALA A 447 -5.62 -8.14 -17.84
N GLN A 448 -6.78 -7.83 -18.43
CA GLN A 448 -7.44 -8.67 -19.44
C GLN A 448 -7.95 -7.86 -20.64
N PRO A 449 -7.06 -7.32 -21.49
CA PRO A 449 -7.47 -6.44 -22.59
C PRO A 449 -8.30 -7.15 -23.67
N ILE A 450 -8.15 -8.47 -23.80
CA ILE A 450 -8.82 -9.29 -24.83
C ILE A 450 -10.08 -9.98 -24.27
N ASN A 451 -10.10 -10.27 -22.97
CA ASN A 451 -11.17 -11.04 -22.32
C ASN A 451 -12.08 -10.09 -21.51
N THR A 452 -12.60 -9.07 -22.18
CA THR A 452 -13.64 -8.22 -21.61
C THR A 452 -14.91 -9.06 -21.50
N LYS A 453 -15.05 -9.83 -20.41
CA LYS A 453 -16.38 -10.19 -19.95
C LYS A 453 -17.17 -8.89 -19.85
N ASP A 454 -18.47 -8.93 -20.15
CA ASP A 454 -19.39 -7.79 -20.02
C ASP A 454 -19.60 -7.37 -18.54
N THR A 455 -18.51 -7.26 -17.77
CA THR A 455 -18.45 -6.76 -16.40
C THR A 455 -18.56 -5.24 -16.43
N SER A 456 -19.59 -4.74 -17.09
CA SER A 456 -20.05 -3.36 -16.98
C SER A 456 -20.82 -3.17 -15.68
N THR A 457 -20.26 -3.62 -14.57
CA THR A 457 -20.78 -3.33 -13.24
C THR A 457 -20.61 -1.84 -12.98
N PHE A 458 -21.73 -1.11 -13.05
CA PHE A 458 -21.86 0.32 -12.75
C PHE A 458 -21.52 1.35 -13.83
N ARG A 459 -22.07 1.21 -15.04
CA ARG A 459 -22.38 2.41 -15.87
C ARG A 459 -23.72 3.03 -15.48
N GLY A 460 -23.86 3.47 -14.22
CA GLY A 460 -24.91 4.43 -13.91
C GLY A 460 -24.64 5.71 -14.70
N LYS A 461 -25.59 6.17 -15.53
CA LYS A 461 -25.46 7.49 -16.18
C LYS A 461 -25.41 8.56 -15.08
N ILE A 462 -24.23 9.06 -14.77
CA ILE A 462 -24.03 10.19 -13.87
C ILE A 462 -24.58 11.43 -14.59
N SER A 463 -25.54 12.12 -13.98
CA SER A 463 -26.11 13.35 -14.54
C SER A 463 -25.09 14.49 -14.54
N SER A 464 -25.32 15.50 -15.39
CA SER A 464 -24.47 16.69 -15.46
C SER A 464 -24.32 17.37 -14.09
N ASP A 465 -25.41 17.48 -13.32
CA ASP A 465 -25.40 18.09 -11.99
C ASP A 465 -24.54 17.30 -10.99
N LYS A 466 -24.59 15.97 -11.05
CA LYS A 466 -23.75 15.11 -10.20
C LYS A 466 -22.27 15.25 -10.54
N TRP A 467 -21.92 15.44 -11.82
CA TRP A 467 -20.54 15.72 -12.22
C TRP A 467 -20.02 17.03 -11.65
N ILE A 468 -20.85 18.07 -11.66
CA ILE A 468 -20.53 19.36 -11.06
C ILE A 468 -20.31 19.20 -9.55
N ASP A 469 -21.20 18.49 -8.86
CA ASP A 469 -21.07 18.22 -7.43
C ASP A 469 -19.79 17.42 -7.09
N HIS A 470 -19.47 16.39 -7.87
CA HIS A 470 -18.23 15.63 -7.71
C HIS A 470 -16.99 16.49 -7.94
N CYS A 471 -17.00 17.35 -8.96
CA CYS A 471 -15.92 18.28 -9.26
C CYS A 471 -15.68 19.26 -8.11
N ARG A 472 -16.74 19.91 -7.61
CA ARG A 472 -16.66 20.84 -6.47
C ARG A 472 -16.20 20.14 -5.20
N THR A 473 -16.68 18.93 -4.95
CA THR A 473 -16.25 18.12 -3.79
C THR A 473 -14.78 17.75 -3.91
N ALA A 474 -14.31 17.35 -5.09
CA ALA A 474 -12.90 17.06 -5.34
C ALA A 474 -12.03 18.30 -5.10
N PHE A 475 -12.41 19.44 -5.66
CA PHE A 475 -11.69 20.70 -5.51
C PHE A 475 -11.59 21.15 -4.05
N ALA A 476 -12.68 21.03 -3.29
CA ALA A 476 -12.72 21.38 -1.87
C ALA A 476 -11.86 20.44 -0.99
N VAL A 477 -11.63 19.20 -1.41
CA VAL A 477 -10.74 18.26 -0.71
C VAL A 477 -9.27 18.54 -1.05
N ASP A 478 -8.96 18.61 -2.34
CA ASP A 478 -7.64 18.93 -2.88
C ASP A 478 -7.79 19.32 -4.36
N PRO A 479 -7.42 20.55 -4.78
CA PRO A 479 -7.55 20.98 -6.16
C PRO A 479 -6.89 20.03 -7.17
N ARG A 480 -5.81 19.34 -6.79
CA ARG A 480 -5.11 18.38 -7.65
C ARG A 480 -5.98 17.19 -8.03
N ILE A 481 -6.90 16.77 -7.16
CA ILE A 481 -7.87 15.70 -7.49
C ILE A 481 -8.77 16.17 -8.63
N ALA A 482 -9.33 17.37 -8.52
CA ALA A 482 -10.20 17.93 -9.57
C ALA A 482 -9.45 18.07 -10.91
N LEU A 483 -8.21 18.56 -10.87
CA LEU A 483 -7.35 18.72 -12.04
C LEU A 483 -6.98 17.39 -12.71
N SER A 484 -6.95 16.28 -11.96
CA SER A 484 -6.65 14.95 -12.49
C SER A 484 -7.88 14.24 -13.09
N MET A 485 -9.11 14.69 -12.76
CA MET A 485 -10.33 14.04 -13.23
C MET A 485 -10.47 14.03 -14.76
N PRO A 486 -10.13 15.09 -15.52
CA PRO A 486 -10.17 15.07 -16.98
C PRO A 486 -9.28 14.02 -17.63
N MET A 487 -8.19 13.61 -16.97
CA MET A 487 -7.33 12.52 -17.45
C MET A 487 -8.01 11.15 -17.32
N ARG A 488 -8.93 11.00 -16.36
CA ARG A 488 -9.73 9.77 -16.15
C ARG A 488 -11.01 9.76 -16.97
N PHE A 489 -11.60 10.94 -17.18
CA PHE A 489 -12.87 11.12 -17.88
C PHE A 489 -12.73 12.14 -19.05
N PRO A 490 -11.91 11.84 -20.07
CA PRO A 490 -11.59 12.80 -21.13
C PRO A 490 -12.79 13.21 -21.98
N THR A 491 -13.82 12.38 -22.06
CA THR A 491 -15.03 12.62 -22.87
C THR A 491 -16.07 13.52 -22.21
N ASN A 492 -15.86 13.93 -20.95
CA ASN A 492 -16.84 14.69 -20.20
C ASN A 492 -16.62 16.21 -20.28
N ALA A 493 -17.36 16.87 -21.17
CA ALA A 493 -17.28 18.31 -21.37
C ALA A 493 -17.77 19.15 -20.17
N THR A 494 -18.83 18.70 -19.48
CA THR A 494 -19.36 19.38 -18.27
C THR A 494 -18.27 19.49 -17.21
N LEU A 495 -17.57 18.38 -16.95
CA LEU A 495 -16.48 18.32 -15.98
C LEU A 495 -15.38 19.33 -16.32
N GLN A 496 -14.93 19.37 -17.58
CA GLN A 496 -13.89 20.32 -18.02
C GLN A 496 -14.32 21.78 -17.86
N SER A 497 -15.58 22.11 -18.17
CA SER A 497 -16.11 23.46 -18.03
C SER A 497 -16.18 23.92 -16.57
N GLU A 498 -16.60 23.05 -15.65
CA GLU A 498 -16.67 23.37 -14.22
C GLU A 498 -15.26 23.54 -13.63
N ILE A 499 -14.30 22.67 -13.98
CA ILE A 499 -12.90 22.80 -13.52
C ILE A 499 -12.31 24.13 -14.01
N THR A 500 -12.54 24.47 -15.29
CA THR A 500 -12.13 25.75 -15.87
C THR A 500 -12.65 26.92 -15.03
N GLN A 501 -13.95 26.92 -14.69
CA GLN A 501 -14.54 27.97 -13.86
C GLN A 501 -13.93 28.02 -12.44
N LEU A 502 -13.72 26.87 -11.81
CA LEU A 502 -13.14 26.78 -10.46
C LEU A 502 -11.70 27.29 -10.43
N VAL A 503 -10.89 26.92 -11.41
CA VAL A 503 -9.48 27.37 -11.56
C VAL A 503 -9.42 28.88 -11.76
N GLN A 504 -10.28 29.43 -12.62
CA GLN A 504 -10.33 30.87 -12.87
C GLN A 504 -10.76 31.67 -11.63
N THR A 505 -11.64 31.11 -10.80
CA THR A 505 -12.12 31.76 -9.57
C THR A 505 -11.06 31.73 -8.45
N HIS A 506 -10.29 30.65 -8.33
CA HIS A 506 -9.31 30.44 -7.25
C HIS A 506 -7.86 30.56 -7.73
N ILE A 507 -7.60 31.34 -8.79
CA ILE A 507 -6.31 31.37 -9.48
C ILE A 507 -5.11 31.70 -8.57
N LEU A 508 -5.33 32.49 -7.51
CA LEU A 508 -4.28 32.87 -6.56
C LEU A 508 -3.80 31.69 -5.70
N GLU A 509 -4.69 30.76 -5.37
CA GLU A 509 -4.41 29.59 -4.54
C GLU A 509 -3.69 28.49 -5.33
N LEU A 510 -3.82 28.50 -6.66
CA LEU A 510 -3.35 27.43 -7.55
C LEU A 510 -1.99 27.71 -8.21
N ARG A 511 -1.34 28.83 -7.91
CA ARG A 511 -0.09 29.27 -8.57
C ARG A 511 1.04 28.25 -8.51
N THR A 512 1.07 27.41 -7.49
CA THR A 512 2.10 26.37 -7.30
C THR A 512 1.82 25.07 -8.05
N ILE A 513 0.66 24.95 -8.72
CA ILE A 513 0.18 23.72 -9.36
C ILE A 513 0.26 23.89 -10.89
N PRO A 514 1.30 23.37 -11.57
CA PRO A 514 1.45 23.51 -13.02
C PRO A 514 0.30 22.86 -13.81
N GLU A 515 -0.35 21.83 -13.27
CA GLU A 515 -1.45 21.11 -13.91
C GLU A 515 -2.71 21.97 -14.11
N ALA A 516 -2.86 23.08 -13.37
CA ALA A 516 -3.97 24.01 -13.54
C ALA A 516 -3.81 24.94 -14.77
N LEU A 517 -2.62 24.98 -15.37
CA LEU A 517 -2.27 25.89 -16.45
C LEU A 517 -3.17 25.78 -17.71
N PRO A 518 -3.50 24.58 -18.23
CA PRO A 518 -4.37 24.44 -19.41
C PRO A 518 -5.79 24.99 -19.21
N PHE A 519 -6.23 25.10 -17.95
CA PHE A 519 -7.60 25.49 -17.64
C PHE A 519 -7.79 27.02 -17.60
N PHE A 520 -6.71 27.81 -17.58
CA PHE A 520 -6.84 29.27 -17.68
C PHE A 520 -6.09 29.86 -18.87
N ILE A 521 -5.04 29.20 -19.39
CA ILE A 521 -4.49 29.52 -20.72
C ILE A 521 -5.35 28.80 -21.78
N THR A 522 -6.46 29.42 -22.16
CA THR A 522 -7.31 28.94 -23.25
C THR A 522 -7.17 29.86 -24.47
N PRO A 523 -7.40 29.37 -25.70
CA PRO A 523 -7.33 30.21 -26.90
C PRO A 523 -8.22 31.46 -26.79
N LYS A 524 -9.43 31.30 -26.25
CA LYS A 524 -10.35 32.42 -25.97
C LYS A 524 -9.77 33.44 -25.01
N ALA A 525 -9.11 32.99 -23.93
CA ALA A 525 -8.50 33.90 -22.96
C ALA A 525 -7.32 34.68 -23.56
N VAL A 526 -6.61 34.09 -24.53
CA VAL A 526 -5.54 34.74 -25.28
C VAL A 526 -6.09 35.78 -26.26
N ASP A 527 -7.12 35.40 -27.04
CA ASP A 527 -7.79 36.29 -27.98
C ASP A 527 -8.39 37.53 -27.29
N GLU A 528 -8.96 37.35 -26.09
CA GLU A 528 -9.59 38.42 -25.30
C GLU A 528 -8.59 39.21 -24.42
N ASN A 529 -7.28 38.86 -24.43
CA ASN A 529 -6.27 39.42 -23.52
C ASN A 529 -6.74 39.46 -22.06
N SER A 530 -7.18 38.30 -21.58
CA SER A 530 -7.78 38.17 -20.25
C SER A 530 -6.86 38.68 -19.14
N ALA A 531 -7.43 39.36 -18.14
CA ALA A 531 -6.71 39.81 -16.95
C ALA A 531 -6.09 38.63 -16.17
N LEU A 532 -6.62 37.42 -16.30
CA LEU A 532 -6.08 36.21 -15.67
C LEU A 532 -4.64 35.91 -16.12
N LEU A 533 -4.27 36.27 -17.34
CA LEU A 533 -2.91 36.05 -17.88
C LEU A 533 -1.86 36.91 -17.16
N GLN A 534 -2.25 37.90 -16.35
CA GLN A 534 -1.34 38.68 -15.50
C GLN A 534 -0.69 37.82 -14.40
N GLN A 535 -1.27 36.65 -14.09
CA GLN A 535 -0.77 35.75 -13.05
C GLN A 535 0.42 34.89 -13.51
N LEU A 536 0.63 34.76 -14.83
CA LEU A 536 1.66 33.90 -15.43
C LEU A 536 3.09 34.09 -14.89
N PRO A 537 3.58 35.33 -14.64
CA PRO A 537 4.94 35.52 -14.12
C PRO A 537 5.19 34.85 -12.77
N HIS A 538 4.14 34.65 -11.97
CA HIS A 538 4.20 34.06 -10.63
C HIS A 538 3.83 32.57 -10.62
N TRP A 539 3.47 32.01 -11.77
CA TRP A 539 3.02 30.63 -11.87
C TRP A 539 4.20 29.64 -11.81
N ALA A 540 3.97 28.43 -11.32
CA ALA A 540 4.97 27.35 -11.35
C ALA A 540 5.36 27.01 -12.80
N PRO A 541 6.60 26.57 -13.06
CA PRO A 541 7.00 26.11 -14.39
C PRO A 541 6.29 24.80 -14.75
N CYS A 542 5.76 24.72 -15.97
CA CYS A 542 5.16 23.51 -16.52
C CYS A 542 6.22 22.60 -17.17
N SER A 543 5.80 21.44 -17.69
CA SER A 543 6.69 20.55 -18.43
C SER A 543 7.12 21.16 -19.77
N VAL A 544 8.29 20.74 -20.27
CA VAL A 544 8.82 21.22 -21.56
C VAL A 544 7.83 20.97 -22.69
N THR A 545 7.18 19.80 -22.69
CA THR A 545 6.19 19.45 -23.71
C THR A 545 4.96 20.34 -23.67
N GLN A 546 4.51 20.74 -22.48
CA GLN A 546 3.37 21.64 -22.33
C GLN A 546 3.75 23.08 -22.74
N ALA A 547 4.97 23.51 -22.43
CA ALA A 547 5.49 24.79 -22.90
C ALA A 547 5.56 24.86 -24.44
N LEU A 548 5.96 23.75 -25.10
CA LEU A 548 5.97 23.64 -26.55
C LEU A 548 4.57 23.75 -27.18
N GLU A 549 3.53 23.29 -26.47
CA GLU A 549 2.14 23.44 -26.93
C GLU A 549 1.74 24.92 -27.06
N PHE A 550 2.22 25.78 -26.16
CA PHE A 550 1.95 27.22 -26.20
C PHE A 550 2.68 27.99 -27.31
N PHE A 551 3.62 27.35 -28.01
CA PHE A 551 4.20 27.91 -29.23
C PHE A 551 3.33 27.69 -30.48
N THR A 552 2.22 26.95 -30.37
CA THR A 552 1.33 26.71 -31.49
C THR A 552 0.40 27.91 -31.78
N SER A 553 -0.16 27.94 -33.01
CA SER A 553 -1.00 29.04 -33.50
C SER A 553 -2.11 29.56 -32.58
N PRO A 554 -2.83 28.76 -31.75
CA PRO A 554 -3.88 29.28 -30.86
C PRO A 554 -3.38 30.12 -29.68
N TYR A 555 -2.08 30.09 -29.37
CA TYR A 555 -1.51 30.81 -28.22
C TYR A 555 -0.41 31.81 -28.60
N LYS A 556 0.05 31.73 -29.86
CA LYS A 556 1.10 32.59 -30.43
C LYS A 556 0.82 34.08 -30.19
N GLY A 557 1.89 34.85 -29.99
CA GLY A 557 1.90 36.30 -30.16
C GLY A 557 1.47 37.08 -28.92
N HIS A 558 0.90 36.41 -27.91
CA HIS A 558 0.56 37.05 -26.66
C HIS A 558 1.80 37.23 -25.76
N PRO A 559 2.24 38.47 -25.45
CA PRO A 559 3.53 38.71 -24.80
C PRO A 559 3.70 38.00 -23.46
N ARG A 560 2.63 37.88 -22.66
CA ARG A 560 2.69 37.21 -21.35
C ARG A 560 2.84 35.70 -21.45
N VAL A 561 2.24 35.09 -22.47
CA VAL A 561 2.32 33.64 -22.66
C VAL A 561 3.72 33.29 -23.14
N MET A 562 4.24 34.05 -24.11
CA MET A 562 5.61 33.85 -24.61
C MET A 562 6.67 34.10 -23.53
N ALA A 563 6.52 35.16 -22.71
CA ALA A 563 7.42 35.41 -21.59
C ALA A 563 7.40 34.26 -20.55
N TYR A 564 6.24 33.68 -20.28
CA TYR A 564 6.12 32.51 -19.42
C TYR A 564 6.84 31.30 -20.02
N VAL A 565 6.59 30.99 -21.30
CA VAL A 565 7.19 29.85 -22.00
C VAL A 565 8.72 29.95 -22.02
N LEU A 566 9.26 31.13 -22.34
CA LEU A 566 10.71 31.38 -22.32
C LEU A 566 11.30 31.18 -20.93
N ARG A 567 10.65 31.72 -19.88
CA ARG A 567 11.06 31.49 -18.49
C ARG A 567 11.05 29.99 -18.14
N VAL A 568 10.04 29.24 -18.59
CA VAL A 568 10.01 27.78 -18.38
C VAL A 568 11.20 27.11 -19.06
N MET A 569 11.48 27.42 -20.33
CA MET A 569 12.62 26.84 -21.05
C MET A 569 13.96 27.14 -20.36
N GLU A 570 14.12 28.34 -19.79
CA GLU A 570 15.33 28.73 -19.04
C GLU A 570 15.52 27.94 -17.73
N THR A 571 14.45 27.36 -17.18
CA THR A 571 14.55 26.51 -15.96
C THR A 571 15.02 25.09 -16.23
N TYR A 572 15.09 24.65 -17.48
CA TYR A 572 15.48 23.27 -17.82
C TYR A 572 16.96 23.19 -18.26
N PRO A 573 17.65 22.06 -18.00
CA PRO A 573 19.01 21.85 -18.48
C PRO A 573 19.11 21.98 -20.01
N PRO A 574 20.19 22.56 -20.56
CA PRO A 574 20.35 22.76 -21.99
C PRO A 574 20.19 21.48 -22.82
N GLU A 575 20.61 20.33 -22.30
CA GLU A 575 20.49 19.03 -22.95
C GLU A 575 19.01 18.65 -23.17
N THR A 576 18.16 18.96 -22.19
CA THR A 576 16.71 18.67 -22.26
C THR A 576 16.04 19.57 -23.29
N VAL A 577 16.39 20.85 -23.33
CA VAL A 577 15.83 21.80 -24.32
C VAL A 577 16.34 21.46 -25.72
N THR A 578 17.60 21.09 -25.86
CA THR A 578 18.25 20.71 -27.13
C THR A 578 17.58 19.49 -27.77
N PHE A 579 17.09 18.53 -26.95
CA PHE A 579 16.30 17.40 -27.45
C PHE A 579 15.08 17.83 -28.27
N PHE A 580 14.46 18.96 -27.92
CA PHE A 580 13.31 19.54 -28.61
C PHE A 580 13.67 20.64 -29.63
N MET A 581 14.94 20.77 -30.01
CA MET A 581 15.38 21.75 -31.00
C MET A 581 14.58 21.68 -32.32
N PRO A 582 14.27 20.50 -32.90
CA PRO A 582 13.46 20.44 -34.13
C PRO A 582 12.08 21.10 -33.96
N GLN A 583 11.43 20.89 -32.82
CA GLN A 583 10.12 21.46 -32.51
C GLN A 583 10.21 22.97 -32.25
N LEU A 584 11.28 23.43 -31.58
CA LEU A 584 11.54 24.85 -31.38
C LEU A 584 11.80 25.57 -32.71
N VAL A 585 12.59 24.99 -33.61
CA VAL A 585 12.80 25.55 -34.96
C VAL A 585 11.49 25.59 -35.76
N GLN A 586 10.62 24.59 -35.60
CA GLN A 586 9.29 24.62 -36.21
C GLN A 586 8.41 25.72 -35.62
N SER A 587 8.51 26.00 -34.31
CA SER A 587 7.75 27.08 -33.69
C SER A 587 8.12 28.47 -34.22
N LEU A 588 9.35 28.69 -34.67
CA LEU A 588 9.78 29.96 -35.28
C LEU A 588 9.04 30.30 -36.58
N ARG A 589 8.44 29.32 -37.26
CA ARG A 589 7.52 29.61 -38.41
C ARG A 589 6.35 30.48 -38.00
N TYR A 590 6.03 30.42 -36.72
CA TYR A 590 4.96 31.10 -36.06
C TYR A 590 5.55 32.12 -35.06
N ASP A 591 6.71 32.71 -35.33
CA ASP A 591 7.22 33.88 -34.60
C ASP A 591 7.27 35.07 -35.56
N ASP A 592 6.81 36.25 -35.13
CA ASP A 592 6.68 37.45 -35.99
C ASP A 592 7.88 38.41 -35.86
#